data_AF-A0ABD0R9U6-F1
#
_entry.id   AF-A0ABD0R9U6-F1
#
_cell.length_a   1.000
_cell.length_b   1.000
_cell.length_c   1.000
_cell.angle_alpha   90.00
_cell.angle_beta   90.00
_cell.angle_gamma   90.00
#
_symmetry.space_group_name_H-M   'P 1'
#
loop_
_entity.id
_entity.type
_entity.pdbx_description
1 polymer ?
#
loop_
_entity_poly.entity_id
_entity_poly.type
_entity_poly.pdbx_seq_one_letter_code
_entity_poly.pdbx_strand_id
1 'polypeptide(L)'
;MARSRVAPGKSISIPRLELCAALTGVQLANLLQRELDLPIQTIVWSDSMTVLDWIRSDTCRYKVFVANRITKILEYSTPEQWRYVDSPSNPADDITRGKSVADLAKPNRWSQGPTFLYSDPNQWPKFP
;
A
#
# COMPACT_ATOMS: atom_id res chain seq x y z
N MET A 1 10.90 -10.97 7.39
CA MET A 1 11.55 -9.69 7.74
C MET A 1 10.51 -8.57 7.64
N ALA A 2 10.21 -7.86 8.73
CA ALA A 2 9.29 -6.73 8.72
C ALA A 2 9.98 -5.49 8.12
N ARG A 3 9.36 -4.85 7.11
CA ARG A 3 9.85 -3.61 6.47
C ARG A 3 9.14 -2.35 7.02
N SER A 4 8.84 -2.31 8.31
CA SER A 4 8.25 -1.11 8.91
C SER A 4 9.31 0.00 8.99
N ARG A 5 9.01 1.19 8.46
CA ARG A 5 9.92 2.35 8.45
C ARG A 5 9.27 3.51 9.19
N VAL A 6 9.96 4.03 10.21
CA VAL A 6 9.56 5.25 10.93
C VAL A 6 9.79 6.48 10.05
N ALA A 7 8.95 7.51 10.21
CA ALA A 7 9.11 8.76 9.49
C ALA A 7 10.50 9.39 9.75
N PRO A 8 11.23 9.83 8.71
CA PRO A 8 12.55 10.45 8.86
C PRO A 8 12.47 11.84 9.52
N GLY A 9 13.52 12.24 10.24
CA GLY A 9 13.58 13.50 10.99
C GLY A 9 13.66 14.79 10.16
N LYS A 10 13.79 14.71 8.83
CA LYS A 10 13.60 15.87 7.93
C LYS A 10 12.13 15.96 7.56
N SER A 11 11.53 17.15 7.53
CA SER A 11 10.10 17.32 7.24
C SER A 11 9.73 16.81 5.83
N ILE A 12 9.25 15.57 5.78
CA ILE A 12 8.62 14.99 4.61
C ILE A 12 7.11 15.13 4.81
N SER A 13 6.41 15.63 3.81
CA SER A 13 4.95 15.74 3.86
C SER A 13 4.31 14.35 3.93
N ILE A 14 3.15 14.24 4.59
CA ILE A 14 2.40 12.97 4.71
C ILE A 14 2.23 12.26 3.35
N PRO A 15 1.79 12.93 2.25
CA PRO A 15 1.66 12.26 0.95
C PRO A 15 2.96 11.65 0.40
N ARG A 16 4.13 12.22 0.75
CA ARG A 16 5.42 11.67 0.33
C ARG A 16 5.82 10.45 1.17
N LEU A 17 5.38 10.38 2.43
CA LEU A 17 5.56 9.19 3.27
C LEU A 17 4.67 8.05 2.77
N GLU A 18 3.42 8.34 2.47
CA GLU A 18 2.46 7.40 1.88
C GLU A 18 2.98 6.87 0.53
N LEU A 19 3.53 7.74 -0.32
CA LEU A 19 4.14 7.33 -1.59
C LEU A 19 5.37 6.42 -1.39
N CYS A 20 6.17 6.65 -0.33
CA CYS A 20 7.27 5.77 0.03
C CYS A 20 6.78 4.42 0.57
N ALA A 21 5.68 4.40 1.32
CA ALA A 21 5.05 3.17 1.79
C ALA A 21 4.54 2.34 0.60
N ALA A 22 3.85 2.99 -0.35
CA ALA A 22 3.42 2.41 -1.62
C ALA A 22 4.58 1.76 -2.39
N LEU A 23 5.69 2.48 -2.59
CA LEU A 23 6.89 1.93 -3.23
C LEU A 23 7.45 0.70 -2.49
N THR A 24 7.48 0.76 -1.16
CA THR A 24 7.96 -0.37 -0.34
C THR A 24 7.05 -1.60 -0.50
N GLY A 25 5.74 -1.38 -0.58
CA GLY A 25 4.73 -2.43 -0.80
C GLY A 25 4.92 -3.16 -2.12
N VAL A 26 5.07 -2.44 -3.24
CA VAL A 26 5.27 -3.08 -4.55
C VAL A 26 6.61 -3.80 -4.67
N GLN A 27 7.67 -3.26 -4.07
CA GLN A 27 8.96 -3.95 -4.05
C GLN A 27 8.90 -5.27 -3.28
N LEU A 28 8.10 -5.32 -2.20
CA LEU A 28 7.86 -6.55 -1.46
C LEU A 28 7.02 -7.53 -2.29
N ALA A 29 5.96 -7.06 -2.94
CA ALA A 29 5.11 -7.89 -3.77
C ALA A 29 5.89 -8.51 -4.95
N ASN A 30 6.71 -7.71 -5.64
CA ASN A 30 7.58 -8.19 -6.71
C ASN A 30 8.63 -9.21 -6.21
N LEU A 31 9.18 -9.01 -5.00
CA LEU A 31 10.04 -10.01 -4.38
C LEU A 31 9.28 -11.31 -4.15
N LEU A 32 8.09 -11.26 -3.55
CA LEU A 32 7.30 -12.47 -3.31
C LEU A 32 6.94 -13.18 -4.61
N GLN A 33 6.56 -12.45 -5.66
CA GLN A 33 6.22 -13.04 -6.96
C GLN A 33 7.41 -13.72 -7.63
N ARG A 34 8.63 -13.21 -7.43
CA ARG A 34 9.85 -13.81 -7.98
C ARG A 34 10.29 -15.06 -7.23
N GLU A 35 10.13 -15.07 -5.91
CA GLU A 35 10.63 -16.14 -5.05
C GLU A 35 9.59 -17.25 -4.78
N LEU A 36 8.31 -17.00 -5.06
CA LEU A 36 7.25 -18.00 -4.94
C LEU A 36 7.04 -18.69 -6.29
N ASP A 37 7.24 -20.01 -6.34
CA ASP A 37 6.91 -20.86 -7.49
C ASP A 37 5.39 -21.14 -7.59
N LEU A 38 4.57 -20.13 -7.32
CA LEU A 38 3.11 -20.22 -7.35
C LEU A 38 2.54 -19.16 -8.30
N PRO A 39 1.54 -19.50 -9.12
CA PRO A 39 0.85 -18.53 -9.95
C PRO A 39 -0.05 -17.65 -9.06
N ILE A 40 0.51 -16.57 -8.53
CA ILE A 40 -0.20 -15.62 -7.68
C ILE A 40 -0.58 -14.35 -8.44
N GLN A 41 -1.78 -13.85 -8.17
CA GLN A 41 -2.19 -12.52 -8.58
C GLN A 41 -1.87 -11.51 -7.47
N THR A 42 -1.41 -10.32 -7.84
CA THR A 42 -1.09 -9.25 -6.89
C THR A 42 -2.06 -8.08 -7.03
N ILE A 43 -2.67 -7.69 -5.91
CA ILE A 43 -3.47 -6.47 -5.75
C ILE A 43 -2.83 -5.65 -4.62
N VAL A 44 -2.70 -4.34 -4.83
CA VAL A 44 -2.09 -3.42 -3.86
C VAL A 44 -3.14 -2.42 -3.38
N TRP A 45 -3.24 -2.26 -2.07
CA TRP A 45 -4.22 -1.41 -1.42
C TRP A 45 -3.56 -0.18 -0.80
N SER A 46 -4.20 0.98 -0.96
CA SER A 46 -3.79 2.23 -0.33
C SER A 46 -5.03 3.00 0.11
N ASP A 47 -4.97 3.63 1.28
CA ASP A 47 -5.98 4.58 1.75
C ASP A 47 -5.66 6.03 1.39
N SER A 48 -4.44 6.30 0.92
CA SER A 48 -4.08 7.60 0.37
C SER A 48 -4.65 7.77 -1.04
N MET A 49 -5.74 8.55 -1.14
CA MET A 49 -6.31 8.95 -2.43
C MET A 49 -5.29 9.73 -3.27
N THR A 50 -4.49 10.59 -2.64
CA THR A 50 -3.44 11.35 -3.32
C THR A 50 -2.41 10.45 -4.00
N VAL A 51 -1.97 9.36 -3.34
CA VAL A 51 -1.04 8.40 -3.96
C VAL A 51 -1.69 7.66 -5.11
N LEU A 52 -2.96 7.25 -4.96
CA LEU A 52 -3.69 6.56 -6.02
C LEU A 52 -3.92 7.45 -7.25
N ASP A 53 -4.28 8.72 -7.04
CA ASP A 53 -4.41 9.71 -8.12
C ASP A 53 -3.07 9.91 -8.85
N TRP A 54 -1.98 9.98 -8.09
CA TRP A 54 -0.64 10.09 -8.65
C TRP A 54 -0.22 8.90 -9.51
N ILE A 55 -0.62 7.68 -9.10
CA ILE A 55 -0.30 6.46 -9.84
C ILE A 55 -1.15 6.33 -11.11
N ARG A 56 -2.40 6.82 -11.08
CA ARG A 56 -3.35 6.72 -12.20
C ARG A 56 -3.25 7.86 -13.22
N SER A 57 -2.57 8.94 -12.88
CA SER A 57 -2.49 10.11 -13.76
C SER A 57 -1.37 9.95 -14.79
N ASP A 58 -1.74 10.03 -16.07
CA ASP A 58 -0.80 9.98 -17.19
C ASP A 58 -0.19 11.36 -17.53
N THR A 59 -0.69 12.47 -16.97
CA THR A 59 -0.46 13.82 -17.52
C THR A 59 0.11 14.84 -16.54
N CYS A 60 0.35 14.49 -15.28
CA CYS A 60 0.75 15.48 -14.28
C CYS A 60 2.27 15.78 -14.27
N ARG A 61 2.62 17.07 -14.32
CA ARG A 61 3.97 17.58 -14.03
C ARG A 61 4.24 17.51 -12.52
N TYR A 62 4.66 16.34 -12.05
CA TYR A 62 5.03 16.17 -10.65
C TYR A 62 6.39 16.80 -10.30
N LYS A 63 6.56 17.19 -9.04
CA LYS A 63 7.89 17.49 -8.50
C LYS A 63 8.77 16.24 -8.66
N VAL A 64 10.05 16.43 -8.98
CA VAL A 64 11.03 15.34 -9.26
C VAL A 64 10.98 14.21 -8.24
N PHE A 65 10.82 14.51 -6.95
CA PHE A 65 10.68 13.47 -5.92
C PHE A 65 9.52 12.52 -6.22
N VAL A 66 8.32 13.07 -6.44
CA VAL A 66 7.09 12.31 -6.67
C VAL A 66 7.17 11.55 -7.99
N ALA A 67 7.59 12.23 -9.07
CA ALA A 67 7.79 11.60 -10.38
C ALA A 67 8.68 10.36 -10.30
N ASN A 68 9.88 10.49 -9.69
CA ASN A 68 10.82 9.38 -9.59
C ASN A 68 10.29 8.19 -8.77
N ARG A 69 9.38 8.40 -7.82
CA ARG A 69 8.79 7.29 -7.04
C ARG A 69 7.64 6.64 -7.79
N ILE A 70 6.82 7.42 -8.49
CA ILE A 70 5.77 6.89 -9.37
C ILE A 70 6.40 6.03 -10.46
N THR A 71 7.46 6.50 -11.14
CA THR A 71 8.17 5.70 -12.14
C THR A 71 8.62 4.36 -11.58
N LYS A 72 9.24 4.35 -10.39
CA LYS A 72 9.65 3.09 -9.74
C LYS A 72 8.47 2.23 -9.31
N ILE A 73 7.35 2.81 -8.90
CA ILE A 73 6.14 2.05 -8.58
C ILE A 73 5.62 1.34 -9.83
N LEU A 74 5.60 2.06 -10.96
CA LEU A 74 5.12 1.54 -12.25
C LEU A 74 6.10 0.57 -12.92
N GLU A 75 7.37 0.53 -12.49
CA GLU A 75 8.31 -0.54 -12.89
C GLU A 75 7.93 -1.91 -12.29
N TYR A 76 7.25 -1.95 -11.13
CA TYR A 76 6.91 -3.18 -10.41
C TYR A 76 5.40 -3.45 -10.31
N SER A 77 4.57 -2.57 -10.84
CA SER A 77 3.11 -2.70 -10.79
C SER A 77 2.43 -1.92 -11.92
N THR A 78 1.19 -2.25 -12.24
CA THR A 78 0.35 -1.45 -13.15
C THR A 78 -0.71 -0.67 -12.38
N PRO A 79 -1.21 0.47 -12.89
CA PRO A 79 -2.26 1.25 -12.21
C PRO A 79 -3.52 0.43 -11.88
N GLU A 80 -3.85 -0.58 -12.69
CA GLU A 80 -5.00 -1.46 -12.52
C GLU A 80 -4.86 -2.41 -11.32
N GLN A 81 -3.65 -2.64 -10.83
CA GLN A 81 -3.41 -3.43 -9.62
C GLN A 81 -3.70 -2.65 -8.34
N TRP A 82 -3.85 -1.32 -8.43
CA TRP A 82 -4.06 -0.46 -7.28
C TRP A 82 -5.55 -0.28 -6.95
N ARG A 83 -5.88 -0.50 -5.68
CA ARG A 83 -7.23 -0.37 -5.13
C ARG A 83 -7.23 0.56 -3.91
N TYR A 84 -8.38 1.17 -3.70
CA TYR A 84 -8.63 2.00 -2.53
C TYR A 84 -9.14 1.14 -1.38
N VAL A 85 -8.70 1.44 -0.17
CA VAL A 85 -9.30 0.98 1.07
C VAL A 85 -9.48 2.19 1.98
N ASP A 86 -10.56 2.29 2.72
CA ASP A 86 -10.71 3.34 3.71
C ASP A 86 -9.75 3.12 4.89
N SER A 87 -9.21 4.19 5.49
CA SER A 87 -8.28 4.08 6.63
C SER A 87 -8.82 3.24 7.80
N PRO A 88 -10.12 3.30 8.17
CA PRO A 88 -10.68 2.42 9.18
C PRO A 88 -10.65 0.93 8.82
N SER A 89 -10.54 0.56 7.55
CA SER A 89 -10.46 -0.83 7.09
C SER A 89 -9.05 -1.25 6.67
N ASN A 90 -8.09 -0.32 6.68
CA ASN A 90 -6.69 -0.57 6.30
C ASN A 90 -5.91 -1.26 7.44
N PRO A 91 -5.46 -2.52 7.29
CA PRO A 91 -4.66 -3.17 8.33
C PRO A 91 -3.27 -2.57 8.50
N ALA A 92 -2.71 -1.91 7.47
CA ALA A 92 -1.38 -1.30 7.56
C ALA A 92 -1.32 -0.23 8.68
N ASP A 93 -2.46 0.41 8.95
CA ASP A 93 -2.61 1.40 10.02
C ASP A 93 -2.44 0.81 11.43
N ASP A 94 -2.68 -0.49 11.61
CA ASP A 94 -2.50 -1.13 12.92
C ASP A 94 -1.04 -1.11 13.38
N ILE A 95 -0.11 -1.20 12.43
CA ILE A 95 1.32 -1.11 12.73
C ILE A 95 1.78 0.34 12.85
N THR A 96 1.30 1.24 11.99
CA THR A 96 1.75 2.64 11.99
C THR A 96 1.21 3.42 13.19
N ARG A 97 0.04 3.06 13.71
CA ARG A 97 -0.59 3.66 14.90
C ARG A 97 -0.13 3.05 16.24
N GLY A 98 0.79 2.08 16.20
CA GLY A 98 1.49 1.59 17.39
C GLY A 98 0.71 0.59 18.24
N LYS A 99 -0.05 -0.33 17.64
CA LYS A 99 -0.59 -1.48 18.41
C LYS A 99 0.55 -2.25 19.06
N SER A 100 0.32 -2.73 20.29
CA SER A 100 1.31 -3.53 20.99
C SER A 100 1.50 -4.88 20.29
N VAL A 101 2.69 -5.47 20.43
CA VAL A 101 2.96 -6.82 19.88
C VAL A 101 2.00 -7.85 20.47
N ALA A 102 1.59 -7.69 21.73
CA ALA A 102 0.62 -8.57 22.39
C ALA A 102 -0.78 -8.46 21.75
N ASP A 103 -1.20 -7.27 21.33
CA ASP A 103 -2.47 -7.08 20.63
C ASP A 103 -2.41 -7.62 19.20
N LEU A 104 -1.24 -7.48 18.54
CA LEU A 104 -1.00 -8.03 17.21
C LEU A 104 -0.94 -9.56 17.20
N ALA A 105 -0.51 -10.19 18.30
CA ALA A 105 -0.40 -11.64 18.43
C ALA A 105 -1.76 -12.34 18.60
N LYS A 106 -2.79 -11.63 19.08
CA LYS A 106 -4.16 -12.15 19.13
C LYS A 106 -4.77 -12.13 17.73
N PRO A 107 -5.72 -13.05 17.41
CA PRO A 107 -6.46 -12.98 16.16
C PRO A 107 -7.09 -11.61 15.96
N ASN A 108 -6.77 -10.97 14.84
CA ASN A 108 -7.19 -9.61 14.51
C ASN A 108 -7.11 -9.40 12.99
N ARG A 109 -7.56 -8.23 12.52
CA ARG A 109 -7.52 -7.87 11.09
C ARG A 109 -6.12 -7.79 10.48
N TRP A 110 -5.06 -7.63 11.28
CA TRP A 110 -3.68 -7.62 10.77
C TRP A 110 -3.25 -9.02 10.31
N SER A 111 -3.61 -10.05 11.08
CA SER A 111 -3.28 -11.45 10.77
C SER A 111 -4.30 -12.11 9.83
N GLN A 112 -5.58 -11.77 9.96
CA GLN A 112 -6.66 -12.38 9.17
C GLN A 112 -6.96 -11.59 7.89
N GLY A 113 -6.60 -10.31 7.84
CA GLY A 113 -7.05 -9.41 6.79
C GLY A 113 -8.41 -8.77 7.11
N PRO A 114 -8.80 -7.73 6.37
CA PRO A 114 -10.08 -7.04 6.54
C PRO A 114 -11.23 -7.86 5.94
N THR A 115 -12.42 -7.70 6.52
CA THR A 115 -13.60 -8.52 6.20
C THR A 115 -14.03 -8.43 4.74
N PHE A 116 -13.85 -7.28 4.10
CA PHE A 116 -14.25 -7.09 2.69
C PHE A 116 -13.48 -7.98 1.72
N LEU A 117 -12.28 -8.47 2.06
CA LEU A 117 -11.52 -9.38 1.20
C LEU A 117 -12.18 -10.76 1.06
N TYR A 118 -13.04 -11.13 2.02
CA TYR A 118 -13.82 -12.37 1.95
C TYR A 118 -15.12 -12.21 1.16
N SER A 119 -15.52 -10.97 0.87
CA SER A 119 -16.69 -10.66 0.04
C SER A 119 -16.35 -10.73 -1.44
N ASP A 120 -17.39 -10.79 -2.27
CA ASP A 120 -17.26 -10.72 -3.73
C ASP A 120 -16.49 -9.45 -4.16
N PRO A 121 -15.59 -9.52 -5.16
CA PRO A 121 -14.81 -8.38 -5.63
C PRO A 121 -15.64 -7.15 -6.03
N ASN A 122 -16.90 -7.33 -6.43
CA ASN A 122 -17.80 -6.22 -6.76
C ASN A 122 -18.27 -5.41 -5.52
N GLN A 123 -18.13 -6.00 -4.33
CA GLN A 123 -18.46 -5.39 -3.04
C GLN A 123 -17.24 -4.77 -2.35
N TRP A 124 -16.06 -4.88 -2.95
CA TRP A 124 -14.85 -4.27 -2.39
C TRP A 124 -14.95 -2.74 -2.38
N PRO A 125 -14.19 -2.08 -1.47
CA PRO A 125 -14.19 -0.63 -1.39
C PRO A 125 -13.83 0.02 -2.72
N LYS A 126 -14.58 1.07 -3.07
CA LYS A 126 -14.39 1.82 -4.31
C LYS A 126 -13.73 3.16 -4.00
N PHE A 127 -12.91 3.60 -4.94
CA PHE A 127 -12.34 4.94 -4.90
C PHE A 127 -13.47 5.98 -4.95
N PRO A 128 -13.55 6.93 -4.01
CA PRO A 128 -14.63 7.93 -3.97
C PRO A 128 -14.67 8.89 -5.14
#